data_AF-A0A352N022-F1
#
_entry.id   AF-A0A352N022-F1
#
_cell.length_a   1.000
_cell.length_b   1.000
_cell.length_c   1.000
_cell.angle_alpha   90.00
_cell.angle_beta   90.00
_cell.angle_gamma   90.00
#
_symmetry.space_group_name_H-M   'P 1'
#
loop_
_entity.id
_entity.type
_entity.pdbx_description
1 polymer ?
#
loop_
_entity_poly.entity_id
_entity_poly.type
_entity_poly.pdbx_seq_one_letter_code
_entity_poly.pdbx_strand_id
1 'polypeptide(L)'
;MKLIRVIKRCWHFIHFVFINFTGLIRLAISQRKNPKRNIQICENILRIKYTSDMRPFENLIREELSMAYSKYIHEITQGAPGKIISTRPLIKKWLLNNLNMYRHETKNISKKYLLYGINGCYHYLGKPKKSLKFLLELKDLDPQDEKIVKIIECRKRIIENNIDDVQLILANPKRFMAKFNCLKSICDVSE
;
A
#
# COMPACT_ATOMS: atom_id res chain seq x y z
N MET A 1 6.10 -15.06 36.15
CA MET A 1 5.69 -13.90 35.30
C MET A 1 5.52 -14.21 33.80
N LYS A 2 6.40 -14.98 33.13
CA LYS A 2 6.26 -15.29 31.69
C LYS A 2 4.99 -16.10 31.37
N LEU A 3 4.66 -17.11 32.17
CA LEU A 3 3.50 -18.00 31.95
C LEU A 3 2.15 -17.25 31.95
N ILE A 4 1.94 -16.34 32.92
CA ILE A 4 0.72 -15.52 33.02
C ILE A 4 0.54 -14.62 31.77
N ARG A 5 1.64 -14.05 31.25
CA ARG A 5 1.60 -13.24 30.01
C ARG A 5 1.24 -14.08 28.78
N VAL A 6 1.70 -15.33 28.72
CA VAL A 6 1.36 -16.27 27.63
C VAL A 6 -0.12 -16.63 27.70
N ILE A 7 -0.63 -17.03 28.88
CA ILE A 7 -2.05 -17.37 29.08
C ILE A 7 -2.95 -16.19 28.69
N LYS A 8 -2.61 -14.96 29.12
CA LYS A 8 -3.36 -13.75 28.75
C LYS A 8 -3.39 -13.51 27.23
N ARG A 9 -2.27 -13.74 26.53
CA ARG A 9 -2.20 -13.63 25.07
C ARG A 9 -3.03 -14.70 24.36
N CYS A 10 -2.99 -15.95 24.84
CA CYS A 10 -3.81 -17.04 24.32
C CYS A 10 -5.31 -16.73 24.48
N TRP A 11 -5.72 -16.18 25.62
CA TRP A 11 -7.10 -15.76 25.85
C TRP A 11 -7.54 -14.66 24.87
N HIS A 12 -6.74 -13.61 24.69
CA HIS A 12 -7.05 -12.55 23.72
C HIS A 12 -7.11 -13.07 22.29
N PHE A 13 -6.24 -14.01 21.92
CA PHE A 13 -6.29 -14.66 20.61
C PHE A 13 -7.59 -15.45 20.41
N ILE A 14 -7.97 -16.30 21.38
CA ILE A 14 -9.22 -17.08 21.32
C ILE A 14 -10.42 -16.14 21.20
N HIS A 15 -10.47 -15.07 22.00
CA HIS A 15 -11.55 -14.09 21.96
C HIS A 15 -11.60 -13.35 20.61
N PHE A 16 -10.44 -12.97 20.07
CA PHE A 16 -10.34 -12.37 18.73
C PHE A 16 -10.83 -13.32 17.64
N VAL A 17 -10.43 -14.59 17.69
CA VAL A 17 -10.89 -15.62 16.74
C VAL A 17 -12.39 -15.85 16.87
N PHE A 18 -12.92 -15.90 18.09
CA PHE A 18 -14.34 -16.12 18.32
C PHE A 18 -15.20 -14.98 17.75
N ILE A 19 -14.85 -13.72 18.04
CA ILE A 19 -15.55 -12.55 17.48
C ILE A 19 -15.52 -12.55 15.95
N ASN A 20 -14.38 -12.91 15.37
CA ASN A 20 -14.15 -12.80 13.94
C ASN A 20 -14.28 -14.13 13.18
N PHE A 21 -14.81 -15.17 13.82
CA PHE A 21 -14.71 -16.56 13.35
C PHE A 21 -15.16 -16.72 11.89
N THR A 22 -16.33 -16.18 11.57
CA THR A 22 -16.89 -16.23 10.21
C THR A 22 -16.03 -15.46 9.20
N GLY A 23 -15.45 -14.33 9.59
CA GLY A 23 -14.54 -13.53 8.76
C GLY A 23 -13.21 -14.24 8.52
N LEU A 24 -12.60 -14.79 9.56
CA LEU A 24 -11.32 -15.50 9.49
C LEU A 24 -11.43 -16.77 8.65
N ILE A 25 -12.50 -17.56 8.80
CA ILE A 25 -12.77 -18.72 7.94
C ILE A 25 -12.92 -18.28 6.49
N ARG A 26 -13.71 -17.23 6.23
CA ARG A 26 -13.89 -16.72 4.86
C ARG A 26 -12.57 -16.23 4.26
N LEU A 27 -11.71 -15.57 5.04
CA LEU A 27 -10.37 -15.17 4.60
C LEU A 27 -9.52 -16.39 4.26
N ALA A 28 -9.46 -17.40 5.14
CA ALA A 28 -8.69 -18.62 4.91
C ALA A 28 -9.13 -19.35 3.62
N ILE A 29 -10.44 -19.42 3.35
CA ILE A 29 -10.99 -20.03 2.13
C ILE A 29 -10.74 -19.14 0.89
N SER A 30 -10.79 -17.82 1.05
CA SER A 30 -10.74 -16.83 -0.04
C SER A 30 -9.32 -16.37 -0.40
N GLN A 31 -8.30 -16.71 0.40
CA GLN A 31 -6.93 -16.21 0.32
C GLN A 31 -6.29 -16.27 -1.08
N ARG A 32 -6.78 -17.14 -1.97
CA ARG A 32 -6.27 -17.27 -3.35
C ARG A 32 -7.19 -16.78 -4.46
N LYS A 33 -8.47 -16.47 -4.21
CA LYS A 33 -9.45 -16.37 -5.31
C LYS A 33 -10.16 -15.02 -5.49
N ASN A 34 -10.21 -14.15 -4.47
CA ASN A 34 -10.97 -12.90 -4.61
C ASN A 34 -10.47 -11.76 -3.69
N PRO A 35 -9.54 -10.91 -4.15
CA PRO A 35 -8.99 -9.85 -3.32
C PRO A 35 -10.02 -8.75 -3.00
N LYS A 36 -11.01 -8.50 -3.87
CA LYS A 36 -12.15 -7.59 -3.57
C LYS A 36 -12.92 -8.06 -2.33
N ARG A 37 -13.21 -9.36 -2.25
CA ARG A 37 -13.90 -9.96 -1.09
C ARG A 37 -13.02 -9.89 0.15
N ASN A 38 -11.71 -10.13 0.03
CA ASN A 38 -10.78 -10.05 1.15
C ASN A 38 -10.73 -8.63 1.74
N ILE A 39 -10.73 -7.59 0.89
CA ILE A 39 -10.85 -6.19 1.35
C ILE A 39 -12.10 -6.01 2.21
N GLN A 40 -13.26 -6.46 1.74
CA GLN A 40 -14.52 -6.32 2.47
C GLN A 40 -14.48 -7.04 3.82
N ILE A 41 -13.94 -8.25 3.87
CA ILE A 41 -13.85 -9.02 5.12
C ILE A 41 -12.90 -8.32 6.10
N CYS A 42 -11.72 -7.90 5.66
CA CYS A 42 -10.77 -7.20 6.53
C CYS A 42 -11.31 -5.85 7.00
N GLU A 43 -11.97 -5.06 6.14
CA GLU A 43 -12.64 -3.82 6.53
C GLU A 43 -13.71 -4.08 7.59
N ASN A 44 -14.48 -5.18 7.49
CA ASN A 44 -15.48 -5.53 8.49
C ASN A 44 -14.88 -5.93 9.84
N ILE A 45 -13.81 -6.71 9.83
CA ILE A 45 -13.07 -7.07 11.05
C ILE A 45 -12.52 -5.80 11.73
N LEU A 46 -11.90 -4.90 10.95
CA LEU A 46 -11.28 -3.68 11.47
C LEU A 46 -12.28 -2.59 11.91
N ARG A 47 -13.59 -2.75 11.64
CA ARG A 47 -14.64 -1.86 12.19
C ARG A 47 -14.95 -2.17 13.65
N ILE A 48 -14.62 -3.36 14.12
CA ILE A 48 -14.83 -3.75 15.51
C ILE A 48 -13.79 -3.03 16.38
N LYS A 49 -14.23 -2.44 17.49
CA LYS A 49 -13.33 -1.82 18.46
C LYS A 49 -12.73 -2.91 19.33
N TYR A 50 -11.41 -3.09 19.27
CA TYR A 50 -10.70 -3.98 20.17
C TYR A 50 -9.95 -3.21 21.26
N THR A 51 -9.64 -3.92 22.34
CA THR A 51 -8.78 -3.38 23.41
C THR A 51 -7.33 -3.30 22.92
N SER A 52 -6.51 -2.46 23.57
CA SER A 52 -5.10 -2.29 23.22
C SER A 52 -4.31 -3.61 23.20
N ASP A 53 -4.71 -4.57 24.04
CA ASP A 53 -4.09 -5.90 24.13
C ASP A 53 -4.29 -6.75 22.86
N MET A 54 -5.26 -6.42 22.00
CA MET A 54 -5.53 -7.11 20.72
C MET A 54 -4.91 -6.41 19.50
N ARG A 55 -4.25 -5.26 19.69
CA ARG A 55 -3.60 -4.50 18.61
C ARG A 55 -2.67 -5.34 17.71
N PRO A 56 -1.88 -6.32 18.22
CA PRO A 56 -1.08 -7.18 17.36
C PRO A 56 -1.93 -7.96 16.33
N PHE A 57 -3.14 -8.38 16.67
CA PHE A 57 -4.03 -9.10 15.76
C PHE A 57 -4.69 -8.16 14.75
N GLU A 58 -5.10 -6.95 15.18
CA GLU A 58 -5.56 -5.91 14.26
C GLU A 58 -4.52 -5.61 13.19
N ASN A 59 -3.25 -5.54 13.58
CA ASN A 59 -2.15 -5.27 12.67
C ASN A 59 -1.99 -6.35 11.59
N LEU A 60 -2.14 -7.63 11.93
CA LEU A 60 -2.15 -8.72 10.95
C LEU A 60 -3.30 -8.56 9.94
N ILE A 61 -4.48 -8.12 10.39
CA ILE A 61 -5.60 -7.85 9.49
C ILE A 61 -5.32 -6.64 8.59
N ARG A 62 -4.64 -5.61 9.10
CA ARG A 62 -4.22 -4.46 8.28
C ARG A 62 -3.18 -4.83 7.23
N GLU A 63 -2.29 -5.76 7.53
CA GLU A 63 -1.33 -6.33 6.56
C GLU A 63 -2.08 -7.05 5.44
N GLU A 64 -2.99 -7.97 5.80
CA GLU A 64 -3.83 -8.69 4.84
C GLU A 64 -4.67 -7.71 3.99
N LEU A 65 -5.22 -6.67 4.62
CA LEU A 65 -5.95 -5.62 3.91
C LEU A 65 -5.06 -4.87 2.90
N SER A 66 -3.82 -4.56 3.26
CA SER A 66 -2.86 -3.89 2.37
C SER A 66 -2.51 -4.78 1.16
N MET A 67 -2.26 -6.06 1.40
CA MET A 67 -2.01 -7.04 0.33
C MET A 67 -3.23 -7.20 -0.59
N ALA A 68 -4.43 -7.26 -0.01
CA ALA A 68 -5.67 -7.39 -0.76
C ALA A 68 -5.93 -6.14 -1.64
N TYR A 69 -5.68 -4.93 -1.12
CA TYR A 69 -5.73 -3.72 -1.94
C TYR A 69 -4.73 -3.76 -3.10
N SER A 70 -3.47 -4.08 -2.81
CA SER A 70 -2.42 -4.15 -3.83
C SER A 70 -2.79 -5.12 -4.95
N LYS A 71 -3.20 -6.35 -4.60
CA LYS A 71 -3.64 -7.37 -5.58
C LYS A 71 -4.86 -6.91 -6.37
N TYR A 72 -5.90 -6.41 -5.69
CA TYR A 72 -7.13 -6.02 -6.38
C TYR A 72 -6.89 -4.83 -7.33
N ILE A 73 -6.12 -3.83 -6.92
CA ILE A 73 -5.75 -2.69 -7.78
C ILE A 73 -4.93 -3.18 -8.97
N HIS A 74 -3.96 -4.08 -8.76
CA HIS A 74 -3.19 -4.65 -9.86
C HIS A 74 -4.09 -5.41 -10.85
N GLU A 75 -4.99 -6.26 -10.37
CA GLU A 75 -5.93 -7.03 -11.20
C GLU A 75 -6.83 -6.14 -12.05
N ILE A 76 -7.45 -5.12 -11.46
CA ILE A 76 -8.41 -4.28 -12.19
C ILE A 76 -7.73 -3.26 -13.11
N THR A 77 -6.50 -2.85 -12.79
CA THR A 77 -5.79 -1.84 -13.58
C THR A 77 -4.91 -2.45 -14.66
N GLN A 78 -4.28 -3.60 -14.40
CA GLN A 78 -3.24 -4.20 -15.25
C GLN A 78 -2.15 -3.18 -15.65
N GLY A 79 -1.86 -2.21 -14.78
CA GLY A 79 -0.94 -1.12 -15.07
C GLY A 79 -1.47 -0.03 -16.02
N ALA A 80 -2.69 -0.16 -16.55
CA ALA A 80 -3.27 0.80 -17.49
C ALA A 80 -3.53 2.16 -16.79
N PRO A 81 -2.90 3.26 -17.26
CA PRO A 81 -2.99 4.56 -16.58
C PRO A 81 -4.42 5.08 -16.41
N GLY A 82 -5.28 4.93 -17.42
CA GLY A 82 -6.69 5.34 -17.33
C GLY A 82 -7.46 4.60 -16.23
N LYS A 83 -7.19 3.30 -16.04
CA LYS A 83 -7.80 2.50 -14.97
C LYS A 83 -7.22 2.84 -13.60
N ILE A 84 -5.93 3.20 -13.53
CA ILE A 84 -5.31 3.69 -12.29
C ILE A 84 -5.98 4.99 -11.83
N ILE A 85 -6.29 5.91 -12.76
CA ILE A 85 -7.00 7.16 -12.45
C ILE A 85 -8.40 6.87 -11.89
N SER A 86 -9.17 6.00 -12.54
CA SER A 86 -10.53 5.68 -12.09
C SER A 86 -10.56 4.96 -10.73
N THR A 87 -9.47 4.29 -10.35
CA THR A 87 -9.34 3.54 -9.09
C THR A 87 -8.71 4.32 -7.95
N ARG A 88 -8.41 5.62 -8.14
CA ARG A 88 -7.85 6.51 -7.11
C ARG A 88 -8.59 6.51 -5.76
N PRO A 89 -9.94 6.45 -5.69
CA PRO A 89 -10.63 6.35 -4.40
C PRO A 89 -10.19 5.12 -3.60
N LEU A 90 -9.96 3.99 -4.28
CA LEU A 90 -9.46 2.77 -3.66
C LEU A 90 -8.00 2.90 -3.23
N ILE A 91 -7.16 3.52 -4.07
CA ILE A 91 -5.76 3.81 -3.73
C ILE A 91 -5.65 4.73 -2.50
N LYS A 92 -6.57 5.69 -2.33
CA LYS A 92 -6.62 6.54 -1.11
C LYS A 92 -6.90 5.72 0.15
N LYS A 93 -7.80 4.73 0.07
CA LYS A 93 -8.06 3.82 1.19
C LYS A 93 -6.83 2.96 1.52
N TRP A 94 -6.17 2.44 0.49
CA TRP A 94 -4.94 1.68 0.63
C TRP A 94 -3.83 2.52 1.30
N LEU A 95 -3.64 3.75 0.82
CA LEU A 95 -2.70 4.71 1.40
C LEU A 95 -2.99 4.97 2.89
N LEU A 96 -4.25 5.22 3.24
CA LEU A 96 -4.65 5.47 4.63
C LEU A 96 -4.33 4.27 5.52
N ASN A 97 -4.61 3.05 5.06
CA ASN A 97 -4.25 1.84 5.79
C ASN A 97 -2.73 1.74 6.03
N ASN A 98 -1.92 1.94 4.99
CA ASN A 98 -0.46 1.89 5.11
C ASN A 98 0.11 2.99 6.01
N LEU A 99 -0.42 4.21 5.94
CA LEU A 99 0.00 5.31 6.82
C LEU A 99 -0.34 5.04 8.28
N ASN A 100 -1.51 4.46 8.56
CA ASN A 100 -1.88 4.06 9.92
C ASN A 100 -0.90 3.01 10.46
N MET A 101 -0.56 2.00 9.67
CA MET A 101 0.42 0.98 10.05
C MET A 101 1.82 1.60 10.26
N TYR A 102 2.22 2.55 9.40
CA TYR A 102 3.50 3.25 9.51
C TYR A 102 3.59 4.08 10.80
N ARG A 103 2.52 4.81 11.15
CA ARG A 103 2.47 5.64 12.37
C ARG A 103 2.57 4.83 13.66
N HIS A 104 2.07 3.59 13.66
CA HIS A 104 2.00 2.76 14.86
C HIS A 104 3.20 1.82 15.03
N GLU A 105 4.27 1.99 14.24
CA GLU A 105 5.52 1.22 14.28
C GLU A 105 5.26 -0.26 14.55
N THR A 106 4.43 -0.87 13.70
CA THR A 106 4.03 -2.25 13.85
C THR A 106 5.27 -3.15 13.87
N LYS A 107 5.65 -3.63 15.06
CA LYS A 107 6.90 -4.39 15.31
C LYS A 107 7.10 -5.63 14.43
N ASN A 108 6.03 -6.11 13.77
CA ASN A 108 6.04 -7.31 12.96
C ASN A 108 6.04 -7.04 11.45
N ILE A 109 6.04 -5.78 11.01
CA ILE A 109 6.00 -5.42 9.58
C ILE A 109 7.32 -4.81 9.18
N SER A 110 7.87 -5.30 8.07
CA SER A 110 9.03 -4.67 7.45
C SER A 110 8.71 -3.21 7.10
N LYS A 111 9.44 -2.29 7.74
CA LYS A 111 9.37 -0.85 7.41
C LYS A 111 9.59 -0.61 5.91
N LYS A 112 10.51 -1.38 5.30
CA LYS A 112 10.76 -1.36 3.85
C LYS A 112 9.49 -1.65 3.04
N TYR A 113 8.73 -2.69 3.39
CA TYR A 113 7.46 -3.03 2.71
C TYR A 113 6.43 -1.89 2.80
N LEU A 114 6.24 -1.31 4.00
CA LEU A 114 5.31 -0.20 4.21
C LEU A 114 5.67 1.02 3.37
N LEU A 115 6.95 1.39 3.34
CA LEU A 115 7.41 2.54 2.58
C LEU A 115 7.21 2.34 1.07
N TYR A 116 7.44 1.12 0.53
CA TYR A 116 7.09 0.83 -0.87
C TYR A 116 5.61 1.01 -1.16
N GLY A 117 4.74 0.48 -0.28
CA GLY A 117 3.29 0.62 -0.42
C GLY A 117 2.83 2.09 -0.40
N ILE A 118 3.37 2.88 0.53
CA ILE A 118 3.06 4.32 0.65
C ILE A 118 3.56 5.09 -0.58
N ASN A 119 4.81 4.84 -0.99
CA ASN A 119 5.39 5.43 -2.20
C ASN A 119 4.53 5.13 -3.44
N GLY A 120 4.19 3.86 -3.66
CA GLY A 120 3.37 3.42 -4.80
C GLY A 120 2.00 4.10 -4.83
N CYS A 121 1.34 4.20 -3.67
CA CYS A 121 0.09 4.94 -3.54
C CYS A 121 0.23 6.41 -3.94
N TYR A 122 1.22 7.13 -3.40
CA TYR A 122 1.42 8.53 -3.76
C TYR A 122 1.78 8.72 -5.23
N HIS A 123 2.51 7.78 -5.82
CA HIS A 123 2.78 7.78 -7.25
C HIS A 123 1.48 7.67 -8.06
N TYR A 124 0.62 6.69 -7.80
CA TYR A 124 -0.64 6.52 -8.52
C TYR A 124 -1.63 7.67 -8.31
N LEU A 125 -1.54 8.36 -7.17
CA LEU A 125 -2.35 9.54 -6.85
C LEU A 125 -1.82 10.86 -7.47
N GLY A 126 -0.75 10.81 -8.27
CA GLY A 126 -0.17 12.03 -8.86
C GLY A 126 0.40 12.97 -7.80
N LYS A 127 1.16 12.42 -6.85
CA LYS A 127 1.82 13.19 -5.77
C LYS A 127 3.32 12.89 -5.74
N PRO A 128 4.08 13.28 -6.78
CA PRO A 128 5.48 12.92 -6.95
C PRO A 128 6.37 13.42 -5.81
N LYS A 129 6.13 14.63 -5.29
CA LYS A 129 6.87 15.16 -4.12
C LYS A 129 6.69 14.31 -2.86
N LYS A 130 5.47 13.84 -2.60
CA LYS A 130 5.19 12.96 -1.46
C LYS A 130 5.80 11.57 -1.68
N SER A 131 5.66 11.02 -2.88
CA SER A 131 6.31 9.76 -3.28
C SER A 131 7.83 9.81 -3.10
N LEU A 132 8.49 10.90 -3.53
CA LEU A 132 9.93 11.10 -3.37
C LEU A 132 10.36 11.06 -1.90
N LYS A 133 9.61 11.68 -0.99
CA LYS A 133 9.93 11.66 0.44
C LYS A 133 10.10 10.22 0.97
N PHE A 134 9.15 9.34 0.66
CA PHE A 134 9.19 7.95 1.11
C PHE A 134 10.23 7.10 0.36
N LEU A 135 10.58 7.47 -0.88
CA LEU A 135 11.70 6.86 -1.61
C LEU A 135 13.06 7.19 -0.97
N LEU A 136 13.24 8.42 -0.49
CA LEU A 136 14.46 8.80 0.23
C LEU A 136 14.58 8.02 1.55
N GLU A 137 13.47 7.90 2.31
CA GLU A 137 13.45 7.06 3.51
C GLU A 137 13.74 5.57 3.20
N LEU A 138 13.32 5.07 2.02
CA LEU A 138 13.69 3.73 1.55
C LEU A 138 15.18 3.59 1.26
N LYS A 139 15.78 4.59 0.60
CA LYS A 139 17.22 4.62 0.31
C LYS A 139 18.05 4.61 1.59
N ASP A 140 17.63 5.34 2.61
CA ASP A 140 18.34 5.36 3.91
C ASP A 140 18.31 4.00 4.61
N LEU A 141 17.25 3.20 4.40
CA LEU A 141 17.14 1.83 4.93
C LEU A 141 17.92 0.80 4.12
N ASP A 142 18.09 1.01 2.82
CA ASP A 142 18.82 0.12 1.93
C ASP A 142 19.62 0.91 0.87
N PRO A 143 20.80 1.44 1.23
CA PRO A 143 21.56 2.34 0.36
C PRO A 143 22.10 1.68 -0.91
N GLN A 144 22.18 0.36 -0.94
CA GLN A 144 22.75 -0.43 -2.05
C GLN A 144 21.69 -0.85 -3.08
N ASP A 145 20.41 -0.53 -2.85
CA ASP A 145 19.34 -0.85 -3.79
C ASP A 145 19.37 0.09 -5.01
N GLU A 146 20.09 -0.32 -6.06
CA GLU A 146 20.23 0.42 -7.31
C GLU A 146 18.88 0.77 -7.95
N LYS A 147 17.85 -0.07 -7.75
CA LYS A 147 16.52 0.20 -8.30
C LYS A 147 15.90 1.41 -7.61
N ILE A 148 16.02 1.51 -6.28
CA ILE A 148 15.56 2.69 -5.54
C ILE A 148 16.29 3.95 -6.01
N VAL A 149 17.61 3.89 -6.23
CA VAL A 149 18.40 5.02 -6.72
C VAL A 149 17.89 5.51 -8.07
N LYS A 150 17.71 4.61 -9.05
CA LYS A 150 17.16 4.94 -10.37
C LYS A 150 15.76 5.55 -10.29
N ILE A 151 14.88 5.00 -9.44
CA ILE A 151 13.53 5.53 -9.24
C ILE A 151 13.56 6.94 -8.64
N ILE A 152 14.48 7.21 -7.70
CA ILE A 152 14.67 8.55 -7.11
C ILE A 152 15.08 9.55 -8.18
N GLU A 153 16.03 9.20 -9.05
CA GLU A 153 16.50 10.07 -10.12
C GLU A 153 15.39 10.41 -11.13
N CYS A 154 14.68 9.40 -11.66
CA CYS A 154 13.51 9.62 -12.53
C CYS A 154 12.44 10.47 -11.80
N ARG A 155 12.23 10.25 -10.48
CA ARG A 155 11.27 11.05 -9.69
C ARG A 155 11.69 12.51 -9.53
N LYS A 156 12.98 12.80 -9.31
CA LYS A 156 13.51 14.17 -9.21
C LYS A 156 13.31 14.92 -10.51
N ARG A 157 13.69 14.31 -11.64
CA ARG A 157 13.50 14.89 -12.98
C ARG A 157 12.03 15.17 -13.30
N ILE A 158 11.11 14.26 -12.93
CA ILE A 158 9.66 14.49 -13.03
C ILE A 158 9.24 15.77 -12.29
N ILE A 159 9.76 15.98 -11.08
CA ILE A 159 9.44 17.16 -10.26
C ILE A 159 10.05 18.44 -10.86
N GLU A 160 11.32 18.38 -11.30
CA GLU A 160 12.02 19.51 -11.95
C GLU A 160 11.31 19.98 -13.22
N ASN A 161 10.72 19.04 -13.97
CA ASN A 161 9.96 19.35 -15.19
C ASN A 161 8.48 19.66 -14.95
N ASN A 162 8.07 19.92 -13.68
CA ASN A 162 6.70 20.28 -13.31
C ASN A 162 5.65 19.26 -13.81
N ILE A 163 5.98 17.96 -13.71
CA ILE A 163 5.08 16.87 -14.05
C ILE A 163 4.40 16.36 -12.77
N ASP A 164 3.21 16.88 -12.50
CA ASP A 164 2.48 16.60 -11.26
C ASP A 164 1.79 15.23 -11.25
N ASP A 165 1.32 14.76 -12.42
CA ASP A 165 0.50 13.55 -12.50
C ASP A 165 0.85 12.70 -13.72
N VAL A 166 1.82 11.81 -13.52
CA VAL A 166 2.32 10.88 -14.55
C VAL A 166 1.18 10.03 -15.14
N GLN A 167 0.29 9.52 -14.29
CA GLN A 167 -0.79 8.62 -14.73
C GLN A 167 -1.79 9.37 -15.62
N LEU A 168 -2.11 10.62 -15.29
CA LEU A 168 -2.98 11.47 -16.10
C LEU A 168 -2.40 11.77 -17.49
N ILE A 169 -1.10 12.06 -17.54
CA ILE A 169 -0.40 12.36 -18.80
C ILE A 169 -0.33 11.11 -19.68
N LEU A 170 0.05 9.96 -19.11
CA LEU A 170 0.11 8.69 -19.84
C LEU A 170 -1.28 8.24 -20.34
N ALA A 171 -2.35 8.50 -19.60
CA ALA A 171 -3.71 8.20 -20.03
C ALA A 171 -4.22 9.14 -21.15
N ASN A 172 -3.64 10.34 -21.29
CA ASN A 172 -4.14 11.38 -22.21
C ASN A 172 -3.00 12.07 -22.98
N PRO A 173 -2.18 11.33 -23.75
CA PRO A 173 -0.95 11.87 -24.34
C PRO A 173 -1.22 13.03 -25.30
N LYS A 174 -2.31 12.98 -26.08
CA LYS A 174 -2.69 14.05 -27.01
C LYS A 174 -2.98 15.37 -26.29
N ARG A 175 -3.57 15.31 -25.09
CA ARG A 175 -3.91 16.50 -24.28
C ARG A 175 -2.67 17.12 -23.64
N PHE A 176 -1.65 16.32 -23.36
CA PHE A 176 -0.45 16.74 -22.63
C PHE A 176 0.83 16.49 -23.43
N MET A 177 0.81 16.75 -24.74
CA MET A 177 1.85 16.31 -25.66
C MET A 177 3.27 16.74 -25.25
N ALA A 178 3.47 18.00 -24.87
CA ALA A 178 4.77 18.48 -24.39
C ALA A 178 5.27 17.73 -23.13
N LYS A 179 4.40 17.55 -22.14
CA LYS A 179 4.74 16.82 -20.90
C LYS A 179 4.93 15.32 -21.15
N PHE A 180 4.20 14.74 -22.11
CA PHE A 180 4.34 13.35 -22.51
C PHE A 180 5.68 13.09 -23.20
N ASN A 181 6.08 13.95 -24.13
CA ASN A 181 7.39 13.87 -24.79
C ASN A 181 8.53 14.06 -23.79
N CYS A 182 8.36 14.99 -22.84
CA CYS A 182 9.29 15.16 -21.72
C CYS A 182 9.35 13.93 -20.82
N LEU A 183 8.21 13.31 -20.45
CA LEU A 183 8.22 12.05 -19.69
C LEU A 183 8.98 10.94 -20.41
N LYS A 184 8.83 10.85 -21.74
CA LYS A 184 9.53 9.87 -22.56
C LYS A 184 11.05 10.03 -22.55
N SER A 185 11.56 11.24 -22.41
CA SER A 185 13.01 11.49 -22.33
C SER A 185 13.57 11.35 -20.91
N ILE A 186 12.72 11.40 -19.88
CA ILE A 186 13.15 11.35 -18.47
C ILE A 186 13.29 9.92 -17.97
N CYS A 187 12.30 9.09 -18.24
CA CYS A 187 12.29 7.69 -17.83
C CYS A 187 12.19 6.89 -19.12
N ASP A 188 13.12 5.97 -19.38
CA ASP A 188 12.96 4.99 -20.47
C ASP A 188 11.59 4.34 -20.28
N VAL A 189 10.59 4.72 -21.09
CA VAL A 189 9.20 4.25 -20.94
C VAL A 189 9.06 2.84 -21.55
N SER A 190 10.11 2.05 -21.45
CA SER A 190 10.20 0.66 -21.87
C SER A 190 10.23 -0.23 -20.64
N GLU A 191 9.11 -0.28 -19.91
CA GLU A 191 8.71 -1.39 -19.02
C GLU A 191 7.19 -1.31 -18.78
#